data_AF-A0A9D1NE25-F1
#
_entry.id   AF-A0A9D1NE25-F1
#
_cell.length_a   1.000
_cell.length_b   1.000
_cell.length_c   1.000
_cell.angle_alpha   90.00
_cell.angle_beta   90.00
_cell.angle_gamma   90.00
#
_symmetry.space_group_name_H-M   'P 1'
#
loop_
_entity.id
_entity.type
_entity.pdbx_description
1 polymer ?
#
loop_
_entity_poly.entity_id
_entity_poly.type
_entity_poly.pdbx_seq_one_letter_code
_entity_poly.pdbx_strand_id
1 'polypeptide(L)'
;MQEEIKAFPKRNEKLSTKTKWFIFVIVVLSVLLLIESAFLLTEYLKQRVSIPGNIPLGTEVTVNLNSEGAFAAAITYDGSNIPGASVKQVIKMSLPLESETAVVRAKVFTCDEGGNISEIPVTVASEVWLKQGEYYYYNDILSAGVTTNFSQSITLPTSEDFFNAEKYYEIIVVFETLLYNSGTYDVGEIWTNLPENWLTNV
;
A
#
# COMPACT_ATOMS: atom_id res chain seq x y z
N MET A 1 27.20 13.32 72.39
CA MET A 1 25.97 14.04 72.03
C MET A 1 25.61 13.62 70.62
N GLN A 2 24.71 12.65 70.47
CA GLN A 2 24.24 12.17 69.17
C GLN A 2 22.81 12.69 68.99
N GLU A 3 22.57 13.44 67.91
CA GLU A 3 21.23 13.89 67.53
C GLU A 3 20.48 12.72 66.89
N GLU A 4 19.34 12.34 67.49
CA GLU A 4 18.40 11.41 66.89
C GLU A 4 17.76 12.03 65.64
N ILE A 5 17.99 11.39 64.49
CA ILE A 5 17.28 11.68 63.25
C ILE A 5 15.83 11.20 63.41
N LYS A 6 14.89 12.13 63.59
CA LYS A 6 13.46 11.82 63.58
C LYS A 6 13.05 11.35 62.19
N ALA A 7 12.65 10.08 62.08
CA ALA A 7 12.10 9.50 60.86
C ALA A 7 10.83 10.25 60.42
N PHE A 8 10.76 10.64 59.16
CA PHE A 8 9.56 11.24 58.56
C PHE A 8 8.41 10.22 58.52
N PRO A 9 7.22 10.55 59.05
CA PRO A 9 6.07 9.66 58.98
C PRO A 9 5.57 9.56 57.53
N LYS A 10 5.57 8.35 56.97
CA LYS A 10 4.99 8.04 55.67
C LYS A 10 3.47 8.17 55.74
N ARG A 11 2.94 9.30 55.28
CA ARG A 11 1.50 9.60 55.31
C ARG A 11 0.78 8.76 54.25
N ASN A 12 0.19 7.64 54.65
CA ASN A 12 -0.69 6.85 53.81
C ASN A 12 -2.06 7.55 53.73
N GLU A 13 -2.19 8.59 52.89
CA GLU A 13 -3.50 9.18 52.59
C GLU A 13 -4.35 8.18 51.81
N LYS A 14 -5.33 7.59 52.50
CA LYS A 14 -6.34 6.73 51.86
C LYS A 14 -7.18 7.59 50.91
N LEU A 15 -7.06 7.35 49.61
CA LEU A 15 -7.87 7.98 48.57
C LEU A 15 -9.38 7.89 48.91
N SER A 16 -10.07 9.02 48.84
CA SER A 16 -11.52 9.12 49.04
C SER A 16 -12.27 8.26 48.02
N THR A 17 -13.39 7.67 48.42
CA THR A 17 -14.23 6.80 47.57
C THR A 17 -14.67 7.52 46.28
N LYS A 18 -14.93 8.84 46.36
CA LYS A 18 -15.25 9.66 45.17
C LYS A 18 -14.07 9.73 44.20
N THR A 19 -12.86 9.95 44.71
CA THR A 19 -11.64 10.01 43.90
C THR A 19 -11.34 8.67 43.22
N LYS A 20 -11.56 7.55 43.91
CA LYS A 20 -11.43 6.21 43.32
C LYS A 20 -12.41 5.98 42.17
N TRP A 21 -13.64 6.47 42.33
CA TRP A 21 -14.67 6.36 41.28
C TRP A 21 -14.33 7.22 40.05
N PHE A 22 -13.83 8.44 40.24
CA PHE A 22 -13.34 9.28 39.13
C PHE A 22 -12.16 8.64 38.40
N ILE A 23 -11.18 8.09 39.13
CA ILE A 23 -10.04 7.38 38.52
C ILE A 23 -10.54 6.20 37.68
N PHE A 24 -11.49 5.42 38.21
CA PHE A 24 -12.08 4.30 37.48
C PHE A 24 -12.74 4.74 36.16
N VAL A 25 -13.54 5.82 36.19
CA VAL A 25 -14.19 6.36 34.99
C VAL A 25 -13.17 6.84 33.95
N ILE A 26 -12.11 7.54 34.38
CA ILE A 26 -11.04 8.02 33.47
C ILE A 26 -10.32 6.84 32.81
N VAL A 27 -10.02 5.79 33.57
CA VAL A 27 -9.38 4.57 33.02
C VAL A 27 -10.29 3.91 31.99
N VAL A 28 -11.58 3.76 32.28
CA VAL A 28 -12.55 3.16 31.35
C VAL A 28 -12.68 3.99 30.07
N LEU A 29 -12.80 5.31 30.18
CA LEU A 29 -12.88 6.20 29.02
C LEU A 29 -11.60 6.18 28.18
N SER A 30 -10.43 6.09 28.81
CA SER A 30 -9.16 6.00 28.10
C SER A 30 -9.04 4.68 27.32
N VAL A 31 -9.52 3.57 27.89
CA VAL A 31 -9.55 2.28 27.21
C VAL A 31 -10.53 2.30 26.03
N LEU A 32 -11.72 2.88 26.20
CA LEU A 32 -12.69 3.07 25.11
C LEU A 32 -12.09 3.89 23.95
N LEU A 33 -11.39 4.97 24.26
CA LEU A 33 -10.73 5.80 23.24
C LEU A 33 -9.63 5.04 22.48
N LEU A 34 -8.86 4.19 23.18
CA LEU A 34 -7.86 3.32 22.55
C LEU A 34 -8.50 2.27 21.64
N ILE A 35 -9.67 1.75 22.01
CA ILE A 35 -10.42 0.81 21.19
C ILE A 35 -10.98 1.51 19.93
N GLU A 36 -11.60 2.68 20.09
CA GLU A 36 -12.12 3.46 18.95
C GLU A 36 -11.01 3.86 17.97
N SER A 37 -9.85 4.29 18.47
CA SER A 37 -8.70 4.61 17.62
C SER A 37 -8.12 3.38 16.92
N ALA A 38 -8.13 2.21 17.55
CA ALA A 38 -7.74 0.96 16.91
C ALA A 38 -8.72 0.56 15.79
N PHE A 39 -10.04 0.71 16.02
CA PHE A 39 -11.05 0.49 14.97
C PHE A 39 -10.86 1.45 13.79
N LEU A 40 -10.67 2.75 14.06
CA LEU A 40 -10.40 3.74 13.02
C LEU A 40 -9.11 3.45 12.25
N LEU A 41 -8.05 2.96 12.91
CA LEU A 41 -6.81 2.55 12.23
C LEU A 41 -7.04 1.33 11.34
N THR A 42 -7.81 0.33 11.81
CA THR A 42 -8.14 -0.83 10.97
C THR A 42 -9.01 -0.47 9.78
N GLU A 43 -9.98 0.44 9.94
CA GLU A 43 -10.80 0.92 8.82
C GLU A 43 -10.01 1.83 7.88
N TYR A 44 -9.08 2.65 8.39
CA TYR A 44 -8.17 3.45 7.58
C TYR A 44 -7.21 2.60 6.74
N LEU A 45 -6.71 1.48 7.31
CA LEU A 45 -5.90 0.50 6.57
C LEU A 45 -6.74 -0.27 5.55
N LYS A 46 -8.00 -0.60 5.85
CA LYS A 46 -8.92 -1.26 4.91
C LYS A 46 -9.38 -0.32 3.79
N GLN A 47 -9.63 0.96 4.06
CA GLN A 47 -10.04 1.94 3.06
C GLN A 47 -8.94 2.26 2.04
N ARG A 48 -7.66 2.05 2.38
CA ARG A 48 -6.54 2.22 1.44
C ARG A 48 -6.29 1.02 0.53
N VAL A 49 -7.01 -0.08 0.72
CA VAL A 49 -7.04 -1.17 -0.24
C VAL A 49 -8.50 -1.49 -0.53
N SER A 50 -9.15 -0.63 -1.30
CA SER A 50 -10.32 -1.07 -2.05
C SER A 50 -9.81 -2.09 -3.06
N ILE A 51 -9.69 -3.35 -2.64
CA ILE A 51 -9.47 -4.47 -3.54
C ILE A 51 -10.76 -4.58 -4.34
N PRO A 52 -10.78 -4.19 -5.62
CA PRO A 52 -11.96 -4.43 -6.46
C PRO A 52 -12.12 -5.96 -6.50
N GLY A 53 -13.35 -6.44 -6.30
CA GLY A 53 -13.65 -7.86 -6.12
C GLY A 53 -12.95 -8.77 -7.14
N ASN A 54 -12.48 -9.94 -6.68
CA ASN A 54 -11.74 -10.96 -7.42
C ASN A 54 -11.88 -10.86 -8.94
N ILE A 55 -10.88 -10.25 -9.59
CA ILE A 55 -10.84 -10.18 -11.05
C ILE A 55 -10.14 -11.44 -11.56
N PRO A 56 -10.76 -12.27 -12.41
CA PRO A 56 -10.10 -13.47 -12.93
C PRO A 56 -8.90 -13.11 -13.82
N LEU A 57 -7.84 -13.91 -13.72
CA LEU A 57 -6.67 -13.82 -14.60
C LEU A 57 -7.06 -13.80 -16.09
N GLY A 58 -6.42 -12.92 -16.87
CA GLY A 58 -6.71 -12.73 -18.29
C GLY A 58 -7.78 -11.69 -18.58
N THR A 59 -8.50 -11.22 -17.56
CA THR A 59 -9.46 -10.11 -17.69
C THR A 59 -8.71 -8.78 -17.71
N GLU A 60 -9.08 -7.86 -18.61
CA GLU A 60 -8.52 -6.52 -18.60
C GLU A 60 -8.93 -5.77 -17.33
N VAL A 61 -7.97 -5.11 -16.68
CA VAL A 61 -8.19 -4.31 -15.48
C VAL A 61 -7.88 -2.85 -15.78
N THR A 62 -8.75 -1.95 -15.36
CA THR A 62 -8.46 -0.51 -15.35
C THR A 62 -8.49 0.00 -13.92
N VAL A 63 -7.37 0.54 -13.44
CA VAL A 63 -7.25 1.15 -12.12
C VAL A 63 -7.44 2.66 -12.27
N ASN A 64 -8.47 3.20 -11.62
CA ASN A 64 -8.70 4.64 -11.56
C ASN A 64 -7.80 5.22 -10.47
N LEU A 65 -6.94 6.16 -10.87
CA LEU A 65 -5.99 6.85 -10.01
C LEU A 65 -6.53 8.24 -9.65
N ASN A 66 -5.91 8.88 -8.66
CA ASN A 66 -5.98 10.34 -8.48
C ASN A 66 -4.58 10.94 -8.61
N SER A 67 -4.49 12.27 -8.58
CA SER A 67 -3.22 13.00 -8.70
C SER A 67 -2.22 12.68 -7.59
N GLU A 68 -2.71 12.29 -6.41
CA GLU A 68 -1.89 11.89 -5.27
C GLU A 68 -2.49 10.66 -4.58
N GLY A 69 -1.64 9.70 -4.24
CA GLY A 69 -2.01 8.58 -3.38
C GLY A 69 -1.45 7.23 -3.83
N ALA A 70 -2.07 6.17 -3.33
CA ALA A 70 -1.77 4.79 -3.69
C ALA A 70 -3.08 4.06 -4.01
N PHE A 71 -3.08 3.31 -5.10
CA PHE A 71 -4.25 2.67 -5.68
C PHE A 71 -3.87 1.24 -6.04
N ALA A 72 -4.71 0.27 -5.69
CA ALA A 72 -4.41 -1.13 -5.92
C ALA A 72 -5.54 -1.85 -6.65
N ALA A 73 -5.19 -2.89 -7.38
CA ALA A 73 -6.13 -3.90 -7.87
C ALA A 73 -5.57 -5.30 -7.62
N ALA A 74 -6.45 -6.24 -7.29
CA ALA A 74 -6.10 -7.65 -7.16
C ALA A 74 -6.75 -8.47 -8.27
N ILE A 75 -5.95 -9.37 -8.84
CA ILE A 75 -6.35 -10.31 -9.88
C ILE A 75 -6.14 -11.71 -9.31
N THR A 76 -7.19 -12.50 -9.27
CA THR A 76 -7.16 -13.83 -8.68
C THR A 76 -6.89 -14.89 -9.73
N TYR A 77 -6.09 -15.87 -9.35
CA TYR A 77 -5.83 -17.03 -10.17
C TYR A 77 -5.73 -18.29 -9.31
N ASP A 78 -6.01 -19.45 -9.90
CA ASP A 78 -5.82 -20.73 -9.26
C ASP A 78 -4.37 -21.21 -9.43
N GLY A 79 -3.84 -21.91 -8.43
CA GLY A 79 -2.49 -22.46 -8.49
C GLY A 79 -2.30 -23.53 -9.55
N SER A 80 -3.37 -23.96 -10.22
CA SER A 80 -3.32 -24.90 -11.35
C SER A 80 -2.60 -24.30 -12.58
N ASN A 81 -2.43 -22.98 -12.61
CA ASN A 81 -1.64 -22.30 -13.63
C ASN A 81 -0.17 -22.73 -13.59
N ILE A 82 0.45 -22.82 -14.77
CA ILE A 82 1.81 -23.33 -14.94
C ILE A 82 2.81 -22.31 -14.33
N PRO A 83 3.63 -22.72 -13.33
CA PRO A 83 4.67 -21.86 -12.79
C PRO A 83 5.61 -21.34 -13.89
N GLY A 84 6.00 -20.07 -13.83
CA GLY A 84 6.82 -19.44 -14.87
C GLY A 84 6.10 -19.12 -16.18
N ALA A 85 4.82 -19.45 -16.33
CA ALA A 85 4.07 -19.07 -17.52
C ALA A 85 3.90 -17.54 -17.58
N SER A 86 4.12 -17.00 -18.78
CA SER A 86 3.72 -15.63 -19.09
C SER A 86 2.27 -15.63 -19.52
N VAL A 87 1.41 -15.01 -18.73
CA VAL A 87 -0.03 -14.94 -18.98
C VAL A 87 -0.39 -13.54 -19.43
N LYS A 88 -1.14 -13.43 -20.52
CA LYS A 88 -1.65 -12.15 -21.01
C LYS A 88 -2.54 -11.54 -19.94
N GLN A 89 -2.13 -10.37 -19.44
CA GLN A 89 -2.83 -9.65 -18.39
C GLN A 89 -2.67 -8.17 -18.66
N VAL A 90 -3.73 -7.56 -19.20
CA VAL A 90 -3.73 -6.14 -19.55
C VAL A 90 -4.19 -5.35 -18.35
N ILE A 91 -3.30 -4.54 -17.79
CA ILE A 91 -3.61 -3.61 -16.72
C ILE A 91 -3.45 -2.21 -17.29
N LYS A 92 -4.48 -1.40 -17.12
CA LYS A 92 -4.55 0.00 -17.50
C LYS A 92 -4.63 0.86 -16.26
N MET A 93 -4.15 2.08 -16.39
CA MET A 93 -4.35 3.14 -15.41
C MET A 93 -5.10 4.27 -16.07
N SER A 94 -5.99 4.90 -15.32
CA SER A 94 -6.78 6.03 -15.79
C SER A 94 -6.75 7.14 -14.76
N LEU A 95 -6.52 8.37 -15.21
CA LEU A 95 -6.62 9.56 -14.37
C LEU A 95 -7.93 10.30 -14.75
N PRO A 96 -8.87 10.52 -13.82
CA PRO A 96 -10.11 11.23 -14.09
C PRO A 96 -9.90 12.62 -14.70
N LEU A 97 -10.90 13.12 -15.44
CA LEU A 97 -10.82 14.42 -16.12
C LEU A 97 -10.68 15.60 -15.15
N GLU A 98 -11.21 15.47 -13.94
CA GLU A 98 -11.18 16.50 -12.89
C GLU A 98 -9.88 16.46 -12.05
N SER A 99 -8.96 15.55 -12.35
CA SER A 99 -7.71 15.40 -11.61
C SER A 99 -6.62 16.31 -12.17
N GLU A 100 -5.69 16.71 -11.32
CA GLU A 100 -4.44 17.37 -11.73
C GLU A 100 -3.44 16.33 -12.28
N THR A 101 -2.45 16.78 -13.05
CA THR A 101 -1.40 15.92 -13.63
C THR A 101 -0.59 15.18 -12.58
N ALA A 102 -0.17 13.95 -12.88
CA ALA A 102 0.56 13.11 -11.92
C ALA A 102 1.77 12.42 -12.53
N VAL A 103 2.77 12.16 -11.70
CA VAL A 103 3.80 11.15 -11.97
C VAL A 103 3.39 9.84 -11.33
N VAL A 104 3.76 8.72 -11.97
CA VAL A 104 3.27 7.40 -11.56
C VAL A 104 4.42 6.41 -11.45
N ARG A 105 4.42 5.61 -10.38
CA ARG A 105 5.17 4.35 -10.31
C ARG A 105 4.25 3.21 -9.94
N ALA A 106 4.60 2.00 -10.35
CA ALA A 106 3.84 0.79 -10.10
C ALA A 106 4.74 -0.29 -9.50
N LYS A 107 4.19 -1.10 -8.61
CA LYS A 107 4.80 -2.34 -8.12
C LYS A 107 3.80 -3.47 -8.29
N VAL A 108 4.29 -4.66 -8.67
CA VAL A 108 3.44 -5.83 -8.82
C VAL A 108 4.04 -6.99 -8.06
N PHE A 109 3.20 -7.65 -7.28
CA PHE A 109 3.56 -8.81 -6.49
C PHE A 109 2.41 -9.80 -6.48
N THR A 110 2.70 -11.03 -6.06
CA THR A 110 1.69 -12.02 -5.76
C THR A 110 1.63 -12.29 -4.26
N CYS A 111 0.45 -12.67 -3.79
CA CYS A 111 0.18 -13.08 -2.42
C CYS A 111 -0.54 -14.43 -2.44
N ASP A 112 -0.10 -15.37 -1.58
CA ASP A 112 -0.83 -16.62 -1.35
C ASP A 112 -1.83 -16.48 -0.19
N GLU A 113 -2.68 -17.50 0.02
CA GLU A 113 -3.63 -17.55 1.15
C GLU A 113 -2.96 -17.51 2.54
N GLY A 114 -1.67 -17.84 2.62
CA GLY A 114 -0.87 -17.76 3.84
C GLY A 114 -0.27 -16.38 4.11
N GLY A 115 -0.45 -15.43 3.19
CA GLY A 115 0.13 -14.09 3.27
C GLY A 115 1.59 -14.00 2.82
N ASN A 116 2.13 -15.05 2.18
CA ASN A 116 3.46 -14.99 1.59
C ASN A 116 3.41 -14.07 0.36
N ILE A 117 4.38 -13.16 0.25
CA ILE A 117 4.45 -12.17 -0.82
C ILE A 117 5.70 -12.40 -1.67
N SER A 118 5.56 -12.34 -2.99
CA SER A 118 6.68 -12.38 -3.94
C SER A 118 6.51 -11.34 -5.03
N GLU A 119 7.57 -10.61 -5.38
CA GLU A 119 7.57 -9.79 -6.61
C GLU A 119 7.35 -10.69 -7.83
N ILE A 120 6.63 -10.18 -8.84
CA ILE A 120 6.43 -10.87 -10.11
C ILE A 120 6.89 -10.00 -11.28
N PRO A 121 7.60 -10.58 -12.27
CA PRO A 121 7.97 -9.85 -13.46
C PRO A 121 6.75 -9.47 -14.30
N VAL A 122 6.75 -8.22 -14.78
CA VAL A 122 5.71 -7.69 -15.67
C VAL A 122 6.33 -7.36 -17.01
N THR A 123 5.69 -7.79 -18.09
CA THR A 123 6.00 -7.28 -19.43
C THR A 123 5.17 -6.02 -19.63
N VAL A 124 5.84 -4.87 -19.58
CA VAL A 124 5.22 -3.55 -19.72
C VAL A 124 4.65 -3.34 -21.12
N ALA A 125 3.63 -2.48 -21.22
CA ALA A 125 2.91 -2.29 -22.46
C ALA A 125 3.65 -1.45 -23.51
N SER A 126 4.62 -0.64 -23.08
CA SER A 126 5.44 0.20 -23.94
C SER A 126 6.76 0.54 -23.26
N GLU A 127 7.72 1.03 -24.05
CA GLU A 127 9.04 1.46 -23.58
C GLU A 127 9.02 2.71 -22.69
N VAL A 128 7.85 3.33 -22.53
CA VAL A 128 7.67 4.48 -21.62
C VAL A 128 7.77 4.06 -20.15
N TRP A 129 7.72 2.76 -19.86
CA TRP A 129 7.86 2.25 -18.50
C TRP A 129 9.29 1.80 -18.23
N LEU A 130 9.90 2.37 -17.20
CA LEU A 130 11.28 2.08 -16.79
C LEU A 130 11.28 1.25 -15.51
N LYS A 131 11.92 0.08 -15.50
CA LYS A 131 12.08 -0.73 -14.28
C LYS A 131 13.32 -0.28 -13.50
N GLN A 132 13.18 -0.03 -12.20
CA GLN A 132 14.28 0.24 -11.28
C GLN A 132 13.95 -0.37 -9.90
N GLY A 133 14.77 -1.32 -9.45
CA GLY A 133 14.46 -2.12 -8.27
C GLY A 133 13.14 -2.87 -8.45
N GLU A 134 12.25 -2.75 -7.45
CA GLU A 134 10.94 -3.40 -7.43
C GLU A 134 9.84 -2.60 -8.15
N TYR A 135 10.14 -1.38 -8.62
CA TYR A 135 9.17 -0.45 -9.17
C TYR A 135 9.35 -0.26 -10.68
N TYR A 136 8.22 -0.02 -11.36
CA TYR A 136 8.13 0.42 -12.74
C TYR A 136 7.68 1.88 -12.75
N TYR A 137 8.46 2.76 -13.35
CA TYR A 137 8.24 4.20 -13.39
C TYR A 137 7.67 4.60 -14.75
N TYR A 138 6.55 5.31 -14.75
CA TYR A 138 5.98 5.87 -15.98
C TYR A 138 6.81 7.09 -16.39
N ASN A 139 7.51 7.00 -17.52
CA ASN A 139 8.46 8.00 -17.99
C ASN A 139 7.80 9.12 -18.80
N ASP A 140 6.67 9.61 -18.30
CA ASP A 140 5.92 10.74 -18.83
C ASP A 140 4.99 11.28 -17.72
N ILE A 141 4.32 12.39 -17.96
CA ILE A 141 3.32 12.95 -17.06
C ILE A 141 1.94 12.39 -17.42
N LEU A 142 1.28 11.74 -16.47
CA LEU A 142 -0.09 11.30 -16.67
C LEU A 142 -1.04 12.50 -16.58
N SER A 143 -1.65 12.83 -17.71
CA SER A 143 -2.59 13.95 -17.83
C SER A 143 -4.02 13.56 -17.48
N ALA A 144 -4.81 14.54 -17.04
CA ALA A 144 -6.20 14.36 -16.71
C ALA A 144 -7.00 13.79 -17.89
N GLY A 145 -7.89 12.84 -17.62
CA GLY A 145 -8.73 12.18 -18.63
C GLY A 145 -7.99 11.16 -19.50
N VAL A 146 -6.70 10.91 -19.27
CA VAL A 146 -5.91 9.94 -20.04
C VAL A 146 -5.99 8.56 -19.40
N THR A 147 -6.21 7.55 -20.25
CA THR A 147 -6.05 6.14 -19.91
C THR A 147 -4.85 5.57 -20.67
N THR A 148 -3.92 4.95 -19.93
CA THR A 148 -2.69 4.38 -20.48
C THR A 148 -2.51 2.92 -20.03
N ASN A 149 -1.95 2.09 -20.92
CA ASN A 149 -1.64 0.70 -20.59
C ASN A 149 -0.35 0.62 -19.76
N PHE A 150 -0.39 -0.16 -18.68
CA PHE A 150 0.77 -0.51 -17.88
C PHE A 150 1.38 -1.85 -18.31
N SER A 151 0.58 -2.92 -18.36
CA SER A 151 1.07 -4.28 -18.65
C SER A 151 0.45 -4.89 -19.91
N GLN A 152 1.20 -5.77 -20.56
CA GLN A 152 0.72 -6.70 -21.59
C GLN A 152 0.55 -8.12 -21.03
N SER A 153 1.53 -8.57 -20.26
CA SER A 153 1.53 -9.88 -19.62
C SER A 153 2.27 -9.84 -18.28
N ILE A 154 1.99 -10.85 -17.46
CA ILE A 154 2.64 -11.07 -16.17
C ILE A 154 3.22 -12.47 -16.18
N THR A 155 4.43 -12.62 -15.63
CA THR A 155 5.07 -13.92 -15.48
C THR A 155 4.80 -14.45 -14.08
N LEU A 156 4.10 -15.58 -14.00
CA LEU A 156 3.83 -16.25 -12.74
C LEU A 156 5.16 -16.70 -12.09
N PRO A 157 5.30 -16.61 -10.76
CA PRO A 157 6.54 -17.05 -10.12
C PRO A 157 6.85 -18.54 -10.38
N THR A 158 8.08 -18.94 -10.11
CA THR A 158 8.57 -20.30 -10.40
C THR A 158 8.96 -21.08 -9.14
N SER A 159 8.96 -20.46 -7.96
CA SER A 159 9.41 -21.15 -6.75
C SER A 159 8.36 -22.17 -6.28
N GLU A 160 8.83 -23.38 -6.01
CA GLU A 160 8.00 -24.47 -5.47
C GLU A 160 7.40 -24.11 -4.10
N ASP A 161 8.06 -23.23 -3.34
CA ASP A 161 7.54 -22.71 -2.07
C ASP A 161 6.29 -21.86 -2.25
N PHE A 162 6.07 -21.31 -3.45
CA PHE A 162 4.96 -20.43 -3.74
C PHE A 162 3.82 -21.15 -4.44
N PHE A 163 4.06 -22.16 -5.28
CA PHE A 163 3.02 -22.79 -6.10
C PHE A 163 2.46 -24.10 -5.53
N ASN A 164 1.16 -24.09 -5.28
CA ASN A 164 0.36 -25.26 -4.96
C ASN A 164 -0.92 -25.22 -5.80
N ALA A 165 -1.14 -26.26 -6.61
CA ALA A 165 -2.27 -26.36 -7.53
C ALA A 165 -3.65 -26.29 -6.87
N GLU A 166 -3.73 -26.55 -5.57
CA GLU A 166 -4.98 -26.56 -4.79
C GLU A 166 -5.27 -25.22 -4.11
N LYS A 167 -4.36 -24.24 -4.20
CA LYS A 167 -4.50 -22.92 -3.57
C LYS A 167 -4.89 -21.84 -4.56
N TYR A 168 -5.50 -20.77 -4.06
CA TYR A 168 -5.66 -19.53 -4.81
C TYR A 168 -4.55 -18.53 -4.51
N TYR A 169 -4.35 -17.66 -5.47
CA TYR A 169 -3.35 -16.61 -5.42
C TYR A 169 -3.94 -15.31 -5.93
N GLU A 170 -3.41 -14.22 -5.41
CA GLU A 170 -3.72 -12.88 -5.88
C GLU A 170 -2.46 -12.27 -6.51
N ILE A 171 -2.61 -11.68 -7.68
CA ILE A 171 -1.67 -10.73 -8.25
C ILE A 171 -2.16 -9.35 -7.85
N ILE A 172 -1.36 -8.63 -7.08
CA ILE A 172 -1.67 -7.29 -6.63
C ILE A 172 -0.78 -6.33 -7.40
N VAL A 173 -1.42 -5.41 -8.13
CA VAL A 173 -0.77 -4.25 -8.72
C VAL A 173 -1.06 -3.04 -7.84
N VAL A 174 -0.03 -2.31 -7.47
CA VAL A 174 -0.13 -1.04 -6.73
C VAL A 174 0.46 0.06 -7.60
N PHE A 175 -0.34 1.08 -7.88
CA PHE A 175 0.07 2.33 -8.48
C PHE A 175 0.19 3.39 -7.39
N GLU A 176 1.31 4.09 -7.35
CA GLU A 176 1.52 5.25 -6.51
C GLU A 176 1.63 6.48 -7.41
N THR A 177 0.93 7.54 -7.03
CA THR A 177 0.91 8.79 -7.76
C THR A 177 1.34 9.94 -6.86
N LEU A 178 2.07 10.87 -7.45
CA LEU A 178 2.41 12.16 -6.85
C LEU A 178 2.01 13.26 -7.80
N LEU A 179 1.51 14.36 -7.23
CA LEU A 179 1.08 15.51 -7.99
C LEU A 179 2.27 16.09 -8.76
N TYR A 180 2.07 16.34 -10.04
CA TYR A 180 3.05 17.03 -10.86
C TYR A 180 2.67 18.50 -10.97
N ASN A 181 3.28 19.33 -10.13
CA ASN A 181 3.21 20.79 -10.21
C ASN A 181 4.45 21.32 -10.92
N SER A 182 4.22 21.97 -12.06
CA SER A 182 5.21 22.51 -13.02
C SER A 182 6.43 23.19 -12.37
N GLY A 183 7.45 22.42 -12.00
CA GLY A 183 8.79 22.93 -11.66
C GLY A 183 9.34 22.65 -10.25
N THR A 184 8.59 22.01 -9.33
CA THR A 184 9.11 21.63 -8.01
C THR A 184 9.18 20.10 -7.88
N TYR A 185 10.38 19.57 -8.10
CA TYR A 185 10.70 18.15 -7.98
C TYR A 185 11.06 17.82 -6.52
N ASP A 186 10.08 17.51 -5.68
CA ASP A 186 10.33 16.78 -4.41
C ASP A 186 10.07 15.28 -4.53
N VAL A 187 9.91 14.79 -5.75
CA VAL A 187 9.76 13.35 -5.97
C VAL A 187 10.97 12.58 -5.47
N GLY A 188 12.18 13.13 -5.55
CA GLY A 188 13.38 12.49 -4.97
C GLY A 188 13.40 12.47 -3.44
N GLU A 189 12.65 13.36 -2.78
CA GLU A 189 12.49 13.35 -1.31
C GLU A 189 11.47 12.29 -0.87
N ILE A 190 10.45 12.04 -1.70
CA ILE A 190 9.38 11.07 -1.39
C ILE A 190 9.73 9.66 -1.90
N TRP A 191 10.22 9.56 -3.13
CA TRP A 191 10.63 8.33 -3.80
C TRP A 191 12.15 8.30 -3.94
N THR A 192 12.76 7.37 -3.23
CA THR A 192 14.20 7.10 -3.33
C THR A 192 14.51 6.17 -4.51
N ASN A 193 15.75 6.20 -5.00
CA ASN A 193 16.27 5.32 -6.07
C ASN A 193 15.53 5.45 -7.41
N LEU A 194 15.30 6.69 -7.87
CA LEU A 194 14.72 6.96 -9.18
C LEU A 194 15.63 6.48 -10.33
N PRO A 195 15.09 6.03 -11.47
CA PRO A 195 15.89 5.81 -12.68
C PRO A 195 16.56 7.12 -13.13
N GLU A 196 17.84 7.06 -13.53
CA GLU A 196 18.61 8.27 -13.89
C GLU A 196 18.03 9.05 -15.08
N ASN A 197 17.34 8.37 -15.98
CA ASN A 197 16.70 8.92 -17.18
C ASN A 197 15.19 9.18 -17.00
N TRP A 198 14.68 9.13 -15.77
CA TRP A 198 13.27 9.29 -15.51
C TRP A 198 12.87 10.77 -15.51
N LEU A 199 11.90 11.12 -16.36
CA LEU A 199 11.37 12.48 -16.58
C LEU A 199 12.41 13.51 -17.08
N THR A 200 13.61 13.09 -17.46
CA THR A 200 14.67 14.02 -17.90
C THR A 200 14.44 14.63 -19.28
N ASN A 201 13.48 14.09 -20.05
CA ASN A 201 13.15 14.52 -21.42
C ASN A 201 11.73 15.08 -21.54
N VAL A 202 11.04 15.32 -20.42
CA VAL A 202 9.65 15.76 -20.36
C VAL A 202 9.57 17.28 -20.18
#